data_AF-A0A095XMT2-F1
#
_entry.id   AF-A0A095XMT2-F1
#
_cell.length_a   1.000
_cell.length_b   1.000
_cell.length_c   1.000
_cell.angle_alpha   90.00
_cell.angle_beta   90.00
_cell.angle_gamma   90.00
#
_symmetry.space_group_name_H-M   'P 1'
#
loop_
_entity.id
_entity.type
_entity.pdbx_description
1 polymer ?
#
loop_
_entity_poly.entity_id
_entity_poly.type
_entity_poly.pdbx_seq_one_letter_code
_entity_poly.pdbx_strand_id
1 'polypeptide(L)' 'MRTVDFKIKVRTALLEQNKSMKQLSEELGISQAYLSDIVNGNRKADHYRERIMNILKIN' A
#
# COMPACT_ATOMS: atom_id res chain seq x y z
N MET A 1 -11.98 1.00 -7.00
CA MET A 1 -11.78 -0.15 -6.09
C MET A 1 -12.26 0.23 -4.69
N ARG A 2 -12.96 -0.65 -3.95
CA ARG A 2 -13.35 -0.35 -2.56
C ARG A 2 -12.13 -0.41 -1.64
N THR A 3 -12.16 0.28 -0.51
CA THR A 3 -11.05 0.31 0.45
C THR A 3 -10.63 -1.09 0.94
N VAL A 4 -11.61 -1.95 1.22
CA VAL A 4 -11.38 -3.33 1.67
C VAL A 4 -10.62 -4.12 0.60
N ASP A 5 -11.03 -4.01 -0.67
CA ASP A 5 -10.37 -4.68 -1.79
C ASP A 5 -8.92 -4.21 -1.96
N PHE A 6 -8.66 -2.90 -1.82
CA PHE A 6 -7.30 -2.35 -1.88
C PHE A 6 -6.42 -2.91 -0.78
N LYS A 7 -6.91 -2.92 0.46
CA LYS A 7 -6.18 -3.45 1.61
C LYS A 7 -5.80 -4.91 1.40
N ILE A 8 -6.74 -5.73 0.93
CA ILE A 8 -6.50 -7.16 0.66
C ILE A 8 -5.43 -7.31 -0.42
N LYS A 9 -5.58 -6.64 -1.57
CA LYS A 9 -4.59 -6.73 -2.67
C LYS A 9 -3.19 -6.31 -2.24
N VAL A 10 -3.07 -5.22 -1.48
CA VAL A 10 -1.78 -4.75 -0.95
C VAL A 10 -1.14 -5.81 -0.05
N ARG A 11 -1.91 -6.41 0.87
CA ARG A 11 -1.39 -7.43 1.80
C ARG A 11 -0.99 -8.71 1.07
N THR A 12 -1.77 -9.16 0.09
CA THR A 12 -1.45 -10.32 -0.74
C THR A 12 -0.18 -10.08 -1.53
N ALA A 13 -0.06 -8.96 -2.25
CA ALA A 13 1.11 -8.67 -3.07
C ALA A 13 2.39 -8.52 -2.23
N LEU A 14 2.30 -7.93 -1.03
CA LEU A 14 3.42 -7.89 -0.10
C LEU A 14 3.89 -9.29 0.30
N LEU A 15 2.97 -10.20 0.58
CA LEU A 15 3.29 -11.59 0.91
C LEU A 15 3.92 -12.33 -0.28
N GLU A 16 3.33 -12.22 -1.47
CA GLU A 16 3.84 -12.84 -2.71
C GLU A 16 5.25 -12.36 -3.07
N GLN A 17 5.57 -11.10 -2.76
CA GLN A 17 6.88 -10.50 -3.02
C GLN A 17 7.86 -10.63 -1.85
N ASN A 18 7.50 -11.34 -0.77
CA ASN A 18 8.26 -11.41 0.47
C ASN A 18 8.72 -10.02 0.99
N LYS A 19 7.84 -9.03 0.86
CA LYS A 19 8.07 -7.62 1.20
C LYS A 19 7.22 -7.23 2.41
N SER A 20 7.80 -6.46 3.31
CA SER A 20 7.11 -5.94 4.50
C SER A 20 6.51 -4.55 4.26
N MET A 21 5.54 -4.16 5.11
CA MET A 21 5.03 -2.78 5.14
C MET A 21 6.13 -1.75 5.42
N LYS A 22 7.18 -2.12 6.16
CA LYS A 22 8.32 -1.25 6.44
C LYS A 22 9.09 -0.96 5.16
N GLN A 23 9.47 -2.00 4.42
CA GLN A 23 10.17 -1.86 3.13
C GLN A 23 9.36 -1.05 2.11
N LEU A 24 8.04 -1.27 2.03
CA LEU A 24 7.19 -0.46 1.15
C LEU A 24 7.13 1.00 1.59
N SER A 25 7.09 1.27 2.89
CA SER A 25 7.11 2.66 3.40
C SER A 25 8.43 3.37 3.12
N GLU A 26 9.55 2.65 3.20
CA GLU A 26 10.89 3.14 2.86
C GLU A 26 10.99 3.48 1.36
N GLU A 27 10.52 2.61 0.46
CA GLU A 27 10.47 2.88 -0.99
C GLU A 27 9.56 4.08 -1.35
N LEU A 28 8.49 4.29 -0.58
CA LEU A 28 7.59 5.41 -0.77
C LEU A 28 8.11 6.72 -0.18
N GLY A 29 9.11 6.68 0.70
CA GLY A 29 9.62 7.83 1.43
C GLY A 29 8.65 8.36 2.49
N ILE A 30 7.85 7.48 3.10
CA ILE A 30 6.84 7.85 4.11
C ILE A 30 6.95 7.00 5.37
N SER A 31 6.30 7.43 6.45
CA SER A 31 6.23 6.61 7.66
C SER A 31 5.35 5.38 7.45
N GLN A 32 5.70 4.28 8.13
CA GLN A 32 4.90 3.05 8.13
C GLN A 32 3.48 3.28 8.67
N ALA A 33 3.32 4.19 9.65
CA ALA A 33 2.01 4.58 10.17
C ALA A 33 1.14 5.28 9.10
N TYR A 34 1.73 6.22 8.36
CA TYR A 34 1.03 6.90 7.27
C TYR A 34 0.65 5.93 6.14
N LEU A 35 1.55 5.01 5.77
CA LEU A 35 1.22 3.94 4.83
C LEU A 35 0.04 3.08 5.33
N SER A 36 0.03 2.70 6.61
CA SER A 36 -1.07 1.95 7.23
C SER A 36 -2.40 2.70 7.10
N ASP A 37 -2.41 4.01 7.38
CA ASP A 37 -3.59 4.85 7.23
C ASP A 37 -4.12 4.88 5.80
N ILE A 38 -3.24 4.98 4.80
CA ILE A 38 -3.61 4.95 3.38
C ILE A 38 -4.22 3.59 3.02
N VAL A 39 -3.55 2.50 3.40
CA VAL A 39 -3.99 1.13 3.10
C VAL A 39 -5.33 0.81 3.76
N ASN A 40 -5.57 1.30 4.99
CA ASN A 40 -6.85 1.15 5.68
C ASN A 40 -7.94 2.12 5.18
N GLY A 41 -7.61 3.08 4.30
CA GLY A 41 -8.54 4.07 3.76
C GLY A 41 -8.89 5.21 4.72
N ASN A 42 -8.10 5.39 5.78
CA ASN A 42 -8.21 6.53 6.69
C ASN A 42 -7.72 7.84 6.03
N ARG A 43 -7.08 7.74 4.85
CA ARG A 43 -6.58 8.86 4.04
C ARG A 43 -6.96 8.67 2.58
N LYS A 44 -7.40 9.75 1.94
CA LYS A 44 -7.75 9.76 0.51
C LYS A 44 -6.50 9.50 -0.35
N ALA A 45 -5.44 10.30 -0.16
CA ALA A 45 -4.06 10.06 -0.61
C ALA A 45 -3.91 9.32 -1.96
N ASP A 46 -4.68 9.75 -2.97
CA ASP A 46 -4.86 9.02 -4.23
C ASP A 46 -3.53 8.78 -4.96
N HIS A 47 -2.65 9.79 -4.98
CA HIS A 47 -1.29 9.69 -5.52
C HIS A 47 -0.47 8.56 -4.88
N TYR A 48 -0.60 8.34 -3.56
CA TYR A 48 0.09 7.23 -2.90
C TYR A 48 -0.55 5.89 -3.20
N ARG A 49 -1.87 5.82 -3.38
CA ARG A 49 -2.54 4.57 -3.79
C ARG A 49 -2.05 4.13 -5.16
N GLU A 50 -1.94 5.07 -6.10
CA GLU A 50 -1.37 4.83 -7.44
C GLU A 50 0.09 4.36 -7.35
N ARG A 51 0.93 5.03 -6.56
CA ARG A 51 2.32 4.60 -6.36
C ARG A 51 2.41 3.20 -5.74
N ILE A 52 1.57 2.87 -4.75
CA ILE A 52 1.50 1.53 -4.15
C ILE A 52 1.11 0.49 -5.21
N MET A 53 0.10 0.77 -6.02
CA MET A 53 -0.35 -0.10 -7.10
C MET A 53 0.78 -0.37 -8.11
N ASN A 54 1.52 0.68 -8.49
CA ASN A 54 2.65 0.58 -9.41
C ASN A 54 3.82 -0.23 -8.81
N ILE A 55 4.20 0.03 -7.56
CA ILE A 55 5.30 -0.67 -6.88
C ILE A 55 4.97 -2.15 -6.71
N LEU A 56 3.74 -2.45 -6.27
CA LEU A 56 3.30 -3.81 -6.01
C LEU A 56 2.76 -4.53 -7.25
N LYS A 57 2.69 -3.84 -8.41
CA LYS A 57 2.15 -4.36 -9.67
C LYS A 57 0.74 -4.95 -9.53
N ILE A 58 -0.13 -4.26 -8.80
CA ILE A 58 -1.55 -4.64 -8.58
C ILE A 58 -2.48 -3.65 -9.29
N ASN A 59 -3.58 -4.15 -9.86
CA ASN A 59 -4.58 -3.40 -10.65
C ASN A 59 -5.93 -3.38 -9.93
#